data_AF-A0A2V2RZ80-F1
#
_entry.id   AF-A0A2V2RZ80-F1
#
_cell.length_a   1.000
_cell.length_b   1.000
_cell.length_c   1.000
_cell.angle_alpha   90.00
_cell.angle_beta   90.00
_cell.angle_gamma   90.00
#
_symmetry.space_group_name_H-M   'P 1'
#
loop_
_entity.id
_entity.type
_entity.pdbx_description
1 polymer ?
#
loop_
_entity_poly.entity_id
_entity_poly.type
_entity_poly.pdbx_seq_one_letter_code
_entity_poly.pdbx_strand_id
1 'polypeptide(L)'
;MYNITICKDAAGNYQSRPQGYGIKAFDLGGHGRVVPVTISRTGMRAYGVMDSTNLYLTVINKEHGEYGRDAEVTVKGITGKDSVGIMYLKAPNNNVSATNGISLGNATITNTGEWQGKWAPLPQPGNGPLTIPVSAASATIVKIRLPGD
;
A
#
# COMPACT_ATOMS: atom_id res chain seq x y z
N MET A 1 26.82 -7.67 -3.00
CA MET A 1 25.54 -7.33 -3.65
C MET A 1 25.15 -5.93 -3.16
N TYR A 2 25.21 -4.92 -4.03
CA TYR A 2 24.92 -3.53 -3.63
C TYR A 2 23.39 -3.35 -3.51
N ASN A 3 22.92 -3.05 -2.30
CA ASN A 3 21.53 -2.86 -1.90
C ASN A 3 20.97 -1.47 -2.26
N ILE A 4 21.44 -0.89 -3.36
CA ILE A 4 21.12 0.49 -3.70
C ILE A 4 19.69 0.60 -4.25
N THR A 5 18.90 1.50 -3.67
CA THR A 5 17.49 1.76 -4.03
C THR A 5 17.33 2.32 -5.44
N ILE A 6 18.40 2.91 -6.00
CA ILE A 6 18.42 3.54 -7.31
C ILE A 6 19.44 2.81 -8.18
N CYS A 7 19.05 2.35 -9.37
CA CYS A 7 19.95 1.74 -10.35
C CYS A 7 19.73 2.30 -11.75
N LYS A 8 20.63 2.03 -12.70
CA LYS A 8 20.40 2.36 -14.11
C LYS A 8 19.57 1.26 -14.80
N ASP A 9 18.71 1.63 -15.74
CA ASP A 9 18.08 0.72 -16.70
C ASP A 9 19.03 0.41 -17.88
N ALA A 10 18.56 -0.38 -18.85
CA ALA A 10 19.36 -0.75 -20.03
C ALA A 10 19.72 0.45 -20.92
N ALA A 11 18.94 1.54 -20.86
CA ALA A 11 19.20 2.79 -21.57
C ALA A 11 20.06 3.77 -20.75
N GLY A 12 20.45 3.41 -19.53
CA GLY A 12 21.27 4.22 -18.64
C GLY A 12 20.48 5.21 -17.76
N ASN A 13 19.15 5.21 -17.81
CA ASN A 13 18.31 6.07 -16.97
C ASN A 13 18.26 5.53 -15.54
N TYR A 14 18.22 6.41 -14.56
CA TYR A 14 18.02 5.98 -13.17
C TYR A 14 16.59 5.48 -12.97
N GLN A 15 16.42 4.44 -12.16
CA GLN A 15 15.14 3.88 -11.80
C GLN A 15 15.15 3.46 -10.33
N SER A 16 13.99 3.56 -9.70
CA SER A 16 13.78 3.03 -8.35
C SER A 16 13.63 1.52 -8.42
N ARG A 17 14.36 0.80 -7.58
CA ARG A 17 14.21 -0.64 -7.38
C ARG A 17 12.97 -0.95 -6.52
N PRO A 18 12.48 -2.21 -6.48
CA PRO A 18 11.30 -2.56 -5.69
C PRO A 18 11.33 -2.06 -4.24
N GLN A 19 12.50 -2.02 -3.59
CA GLN A 19 12.67 -1.49 -2.24
C GLN A 19 12.24 -0.01 -2.12
N GLY A 20 12.51 0.81 -3.14
CA GLY A 20 12.18 2.23 -3.13
C GLY A 20 10.67 2.48 -3.18
N TYR A 21 9.91 1.59 -3.80
CA TYR A 21 8.45 1.65 -3.74
C TYR A 21 7.91 1.32 -2.35
N GLY A 22 8.55 0.38 -1.63
CA GLY A 22 8.23 0.11 -0.23
C GLY A 22 8.49 1.32 0.67
N ILE A 23 9.63 2.00 0.48
CA ILE A 23 9.94 3.25 1.19
C ILE A 23 8.91 4.34 0.85
N LYS A 24 8.55 4.50 -0.43
CA LYS A 24 7.55 5.50 -0.83
C LYS A 24 6.16 5.19 -0.27
N ALA A 25 5.76 3.92 -0.22
CA ALA A 25 4.52 3.50 0.42
C ALA A 25 4.49 3.86 1.92
N PHE A 26 5.61 3.68 2.62
CA PHE A 26 5.74 4.08 4.01
C PHE A 26 5.73 5.60 4.19
N ASP A 27 6.37 6.36 3.30
CA ASP A 27 6.27 7.83 3.28
C ASP A 27 4.80 8.28 3.11
N LEU A 28 4.00 7.63 2.25
CA LEU A 28 2.61 8.04 2.04
C LEU A 28 1.66 7.77 3.22
N GLY A 29 1.95 6.74 4.01
CA GLY A 29 1.07 6.29 5.11
C GLY A 29 1.70 6.36 6.50
N GLY A 30 2.91 6.90 6.63
CA GLY A 30 3.75 6.81 7.83
C GLY A 30 3.88 8.10 8.64
N HIS A 31 3.26 9.19 8.20
CA HIS A 31 3.32 10.48 8.88
C HIS A 31 2.23 10.58 9.95
N GLY A 32 2.61 10.53 11.23
CA GLY A 32 1.70 10.66 12.37
C GLY A 32 2.11 9.78 13.55
N ARG A 33 1.16 9.52 14.45
CA ARG A 33 1.38 8.58 15.56
C ARG A 33 1.06 7.16 15.12
N VAL A 34 1.91 6.20 15.49
CA VAL A 34 1.60 4.78 15.31
C VAL A 34 0.43 4.41 16.22
N VAL A 35 -0.55 3.68 15.68
CA VAL A 35 -1.66 3.12 16.44
C VAL A 35 -1.62 1.58 16.39
N PRO A 36 -2.00 0.89 17.49
CA PRO A 36 -2.01 -0.57 17.50
C PRO A 36 -2.96 -1.14 16.46
N VAL A 37 -2.48 -2.10 15.68
CA VAL A 37 -3.29 -2.87 14.72
C VAL A 37 -2.95 -4.34 14.89
N THR A 38 -3.98 -5.17 14.86
CA THR A 38 -3.85 -6.63 14.82
C THR A 38 -4.48 -7.16 13.53
N ILE A 39 -3.93 -8.26 13.00
CA ILE A 39 -4.46 -8.93 11.82
C ILE A 39 -4.55 -10.43 12.11
N SER A 40 -5.69 -11.03 11.79
CA SER A 40 -6.02 -12.41 12.20
C SER A 40 -5.39 -13.48 11.33
N ARG A 41 -5.08 -13.18 10.06
CA ARG A 41 -4.59 -14.16 9.08
C ARG A 41 -3.07 -14.27 9.08
N THR A 42 -2.57 -15.48 9.29
CA THR A 42 -1.16 -15.83 9.11
C THR A 42 -0.70 -15.52 7.69
N GLY A 43 0.46 -14.89 7.52
CA GLY A 43 0.97 -14.43 6.23
C GLY A 43 0.60 -12.99 5.87
N MET A 44 -0.25 -12.33 6.65
CA MET A 44 -0.53 -10.90 6.49
C MET A 44 0.13 -10.06 7.59
N ARG A 45 0.40 -8.79 7.27
CA ARG A 45 0.85 -7.77 8.25
C ARG A 45 0.03 -6.52 8.05
N ALA A 46 -0.20 -5.78 9.13
CA ALA A 46 -0.90 -4.51 9.08
C ALA A 46 -0.22 -3.52 10.02
N TYR A 47 -0.17 -2.27 9.60
CA TYR A 47 0.36 -1.15 10.36
C TYR A 47 -0.64 0.00 10.31
N GLY A 48 -0.85 0.65 11.44
CA GLY A 48 -1.73 1.82 11.55
C GLY A 48 -0.93 3.05 11.96
N VAL A 49 -1.20 4.17 11.29
CA VAL A 49 -0.67 5.50 11.65
C VAL A 49 -1.81 6.49 11.58
N MET A 50 -1.93 7.38 12.55
CA MET A 50 -3.00 8.35 12.64
C MET A 50 -2.44 9.77 12.77
N ASP A 51 -2.96 10.68 11.95
CA ASP A 51 -2.77 12.14 12.09
C ASP A 51 -4.05 12.78 12.69
N SER A 52 -4.16 14.10 12.68
CA SER A 52 -5.32 14.82 13.25
C SER A 52 -6.65 14.62 12.50
N THR A 53 -6.62 14.13 11.26
CA THR A 53 -7.79 14.03 10.38
C THR A 53 -7.91 12.67 9.68
N ASN A 54 -6.85 11.86 9.66
CA ASN A 54 -6.79 10.62 8.91
C ASN A 54 -6.21 9.47 9.73
N LEU A 55 -6.76 8.28 9.50
CA LEU A 55 -6.14 7.00 9.80
C LEU A 55 -5.57 6.40 8.51
N TYR A 56 -4.28 6.09 8.51
CA TYR A 56 -3.61 5.33 7.46
C TYR A 56 -3.45 3.89 7.90
N LEU A 57 -3.83 2.96 7.03
CA LEU A 57 -3.59 1.54 7.21
C LEU A 57 -2.71 1.04 6.06
N THR A 58 -1.57 0.46 6.39
CA THR A 58 -0.75 -0.29 5.42
C THR A 58 -0.95 -1.77 5.67
N VAL A 59 -1.56 -2.48 4.72
CA VAL A 59 -1.83 -3.91 4.80
C VAL A 59 -0.98 -4.64 3.77
N ILE A 60 -0.22 -5.63 4.20
CA ILE A 60 0.72 -6.40 3.36
C ILE A 60 0.27 -7.85 3.35
N ASN A 61 0.02 -8.40 2.15
CA ASN A 61 -0.21 -9.82 1.95
C ASN A 61 1.08 -10.47 1.46
N LYS A 62 1.70 -11.30 2.29
CA LYS A 62 2.97 -11.99 1.97
C LYS A 62 2.75 -13.37 1.34
N GLU A 63 1.51 -13.83 1.21
CA GLU A 63 1.22 -15.06 0.47
C GLU A 63 1.58 -14.87 -1.00
N HIS A 64 2.21 -15.86 -1.62
CA HIS A 64 2.70 -15.80 -3.00
C HIS A 64 2.87 -17.22 -3.57
N GLY A 65 3.14 -17.33 -4.87
CA GLY A 65 3.24 -18.60 -5.59
C GLY A 65 1.88 -19.19 -5.94
N GLU A 66 1.85 -20.47 -6.32
CA GLU A 66 0.65 -21.18 -6.79
C GLU A 66 -0.50 -21.15 -5.78
N TYR A 67 -0.18 -21.17 -4.49
CA TYR A 67 -1.16 -21.14 -3.40
C TYR A 67 -1.30 -19.75 -2.75
N GLY A 68 -0.75 -18.71 -3.38
CA GLY A 68 -0.94 -17.33 -2.94
C GLY A 68 -2.39 -16.92 -3.10
N ARG A 69 -3.04 -16.51 -2.01
CA ARG A 69 -4.47 -16.15 -2.04
C ARG A 69 -4.66 -14.68 -1.77
N ASP A 70 -5.54 -14.08 -2.56
CA ASP A 70 -6.07 -12.75 -2.30
C ASP A 70 -6.81 -12.72 -0.95
N ALA A 71 -6.98 -11.52 -0.42
CA ALA A 71 -7.67 -11.27 0.83
C ALA A 71 -8.63 -10.09 0.69
N GLU A 72 -9.77 -10.22 1.34
CA GLU A 72 -10.65 -9.09 1.66
C GLU A 72 -10.58 -8.88 3.17
N VAL A 73 -10.02 -7.73 3.59
CA VAL A 73 -9.77 -7.43 5.00
C VAL A 73 -10.84 -6.52 5.54
N THR A 74 -11.61 -6.99 6.51
CA THR A 74 -12.59 -6.18 7.23
C THR A 74 -11.93 -5.39 8.35
N VAL A 75 -12.03 -4.06 8.31
CA VAL A 75 -11.55 -3.16 9.36
C VAL A 75 -12.59 -3.05 10.47
N LYS A 76 -12.14 -3.22 11.71
CA LYS A 76 -12.94 -3.05 12.94
C LYS A 76 -12.33 -1.97 13.83
N GLY A 77 -13.13 -1.41 14.74
CA GLY A 77 -12.65 -0.45 15.74
C GLY A 77 -12.57 1.00 15.26
N ILE A 78 -13.21 1.33 14.13
CA ILE A 78 -13.40 2.71 13.66
C ILE A 78 -14.88 3.10 13.82
N THR A 79 -15.16 4.28 14.35
CA THR A 79 -16.52 4.76 14.67
C THR A 79 -17.14 5.67 13.62
N GLY A 80 -16.45 5.89 12.49
CA GLY A 80 -16.93 6.70 11.38
C GLY A 80 -15.89 6.80 10.26
N LYS A 81 -16.34 7.14 9.06
CA LYS A 81 -15.49 7.36 7.87
C LYS A 81 -16.17 8.33 6.91
N ASP A 82 -15.54 9.47 6.65
CA ASP A 82 -16.05 10.47 5.70
C ASP A 82 -15.72 10.07 4.27
N SER A 83 -14.47 9.64 4.05
CA SER A 83 -13.99 9.15 2.76
C SER A 83 -12.87 8.15 2.94
N VAL A 84 -12.72 7.27 1.96
CA VAL A 84 -11.70 6.24 1.95
C VAL A 84 -10.96 6.28 0.61
N GLY A 85 -9.66 6.53 0.67
CA GLY A 85 -8.74 6.43 -0.45
C GLY A 85 -7.91 5.16 -0.34
N ILE A 86 -7.55 4.58 -1.49
CA ILE A 86 -6.72 3.38 -1.57
C ILE A 86 -5.60 3.56 -2.60
N MET A 87 -4.43 3.02 -2.29
CA MET A 87 -3.30 2.84 -3.20
C MET A 87 -2.80 1.40 -3.11
N TYR A 88 -2.46 0.84 -4.27
CA TYR A 88 -1.87 -0.48 -4.36
C TYR A 88 -0.39 -0.39 -4.67
N LEU A 89 0.42 -1.16 -3.96
CA LEU A 89 1.81 -1.47 -4.27
C LEU A 89 1.86 -2.88 -4.87
N LYS A 90 2.18 -2.98 -6.16
CA LYS A 90 2.13 -4.23 -6.91
C LYS A 90 3.37 -4.44 -7.76
N ALA A 91 3.82 -5.69 -7.80
CA ALA A 91 4.70 -6.19 -8.84
C ALA A 91 3.88 -6.71 -10.04
N PRO A 92 4.43 -6.72 -11.26
CA PRO A 92 3.77 -7.32 -12.42
C PRO A 92 3.35 -8.76 -12.13
N ASN A 93 2.09 -9.10 -12.44
CA ASN A 93 1.53 -10.44 -12.27
C ASN A 93 1.69 -11.03 -10.85
N ASN A 94 1.77 -10.17 -9.82
CA ASN A 94 2.04 -10.59 -8.43
C ASN A 94 3.37 -11.39 -8.28
N ASN A 95 4.33 -11.17 -9.19
CA ASN A 95 5.60 -11.87 -9.19
C ASN A 95 6.57 -11.28 -8.15
N VAL A 96 6.82 -12.04 -7.07
CA VAL A 96 7.76 -11.66 -6.00
C VAL A 96 9.22 -11.56 -6.45
N SER A 97 9.59 -12.16 -7.59
CA SER A 97 10.94 -12.08 -8.15
C SER A 97 11.13 -10.93 -9.12
N ALA A 98 10.10 -10.13 -9.38
CA ALA A 98 10.17 -9.02 -10.33
C ALA A 98 11.16 -7.96 -9.85
N THR A 99 12.10 -7.59 -10.72
CA THR A 99 13.10 -6.54 -10.44
C THR A 99 12.73 -5.20 -11.07
N ASN A 100 11.67 -5.15 -11.88
CA ASN A 100 11.18 -3.98 -12.60
C ASN A 100 9.64 -4.00 -12.71
N GLY A 101 9.06 -2.94 -13.25
CA GLY A 101 7.62 -2.84 -13.48
C GLY A 101 6.78 -2.71 -12.21
N ILE A 102 7.41 -2.46 -11.05
CA ILE A 102 6.71 -2.21 -9.80
C ILE A 102 5.93 -0.89 -9.93
N SER A 103 4.72 -0.88 -9.39
CA SER A 103 3.88 0.32 -9.36
C SER A 103 3.35 0.58 -7.96
N LEU A 104 3.17 1.86 -7.65
CA LEU A 104 2.48 2.33 -6.46
C LEU A 104 1.42 3.33 -6.91
N GLY A 105 0.15 3.10 -6.54
CA GLY A 105 -0.95 3.96 -6.97
C GLY A 105 -1.06 4.07 -8.50
N ASN A 106 -0.81 2.96 -9.21
CA ASN A 106 -0.74 2.85 -10.67
C ASN A 106 0.35 3.70 -11.35
N ALA A 107 1.37 4.15 -10.61
CA ALA A 107 2.48 4.91 -11.17
C ALA A 107 3.84 4.27 -10.86
N THR A 108 4.73 4.34 -11.84
CA THR A 108 6.15 4.03 -11.72
C THR A 108 6.88 5.22 -11.08
N ILE A 109 7.82 4.95 -10.17
CA ILE A 109 8.76 5.96 -9.68
C ILE A 109 9.90 6.08 -10.69
N THR A 110 9.87 7.14 -11.48
CA THR A 110 10.91 7.51 -12.43
C THR A 110 11.99 8.34 -11.75
N ASN A 111 13.13 8.49 -12.41
CA ASN A 111 14.18 9.45 -12.02
C ASN A 111 13.96 10.87 -12.57
N THR A 112 12.92 11.05 -13.38
CA THR A 112 12.58 12.32 -14.01
C THR A 112 11.22 12.78 -13.52
N GLY A 113 11.19 13.91 -12.81
CA GLY A 113 9.96 14.55 -12.34
C GLY A 113 9.39 13.97 -11.04
N GLU A 114 8.27 14.55 -10.62
CA GLU A 114 7.54 14.11 -9.44
C GLU A 114 6.76 12.81 -9.74
N TRP A 115 6.75 11.89 -8.78
CA TRP A 115 5.98 10.66 -8.87
C TRP A 115 4.47 10.95 -8.94
N GLN A 116 3.80 10.39 -9.95
CA GLN A 116 2.41 10.72 -10.34
C GLN A 116 1.35 9.73 -9.81
N GLY A 117 1.64 8.99 -8.74
CA GLY A 117 0.68 8.03 -8.20
C GLY A 117 -0.51 8.70 -7.54
N LYS A 118 -1.67 8.02 -7.61
CA LYS A 118 -2.95 8.60 -7.16
C LYS A 118 -3.66 7.71 -6.17
N TRP A 119 -4.31 8.35 -5.20
CA TRP A 119 -5.30 7.69 -4.36
C TRP A 119 -6.55 7.47 -5.22
N ALA A 120 -7.03 6.23 -5.30
CA ALA A 120 -8.34 5.94 -5.86
C ALA A 120 -9.39 6.00 -4.74
N PRO A 121 -10.62 6.46 -5.00
CA PRO A 121 -11.72 6.24 -4.07
C PRO A 121 -11.92 4.73 -3.87
N LEU A 122 -12.12 4.30 -2.63
CA LEU A 122 -12.55 2.94 -2.32
C LEU A 122 -14.04 2.97 -1.96
N PRO A 123 -14.94 2.59 -2.89
CA PRO A 123 -16.38 2.61 -2.63
C PRO A 123 -16.72 1.79 -1.40
N GLN A 124 -17.55 2.37 -0.53
CA GLN A 124 -18.00 1.71 0.69
C GLN A 124 -19.50 1.41 0.57
N PRO A 125 -19.97 0.23 1.01
CA PRO A 125 -21.38 -0.05 1.09
C PRO A 125 -22.00 0.73 2.27
N GLY A 126 -22.23 2.04 2.10
CA GLY A 126 -22.86 2.92 3.09
C GLY A 126 -22.29 2.78 4.52
N ASN A 127 -23.19 2.54 5.48
CA ASN A 127 -22.83 2.30 6.90
C ASN A 127 -22.22 0.91 7.17
N GLY A 128 -22.00 0.11 6.13
CA GLY A 128 -21.38 -1.20 6.23
C GLY A 128 -19.92 -1.15 6.66
N PRO A 129 -19.35 -2.31 7.02
CA PRO A 129 -17.96 -2.42 7.42
C PRO A 129 -17.03 -2.00 6.28
N LEU A 130 -15.88 -1.42 6.64
CA LEU A 130 -14.84 -1.11 5.66
C LEU A 130 -14.11 -2.40 5.27
N THR A 131 -14.19 -2.78 4.01
CA THR A 131 -13.45 -3.90 3.42
C THR A 131 -12.33 -3.40 2.52
N ILE A 132 -11.14 -3.98 2.68
CA ILE A 132 -9.93 -3.62 1.95
C ILE A 132 -9.50 -4.82 1.11
N PRO A 133 -9.54 -4.73 -0.23
CA PRO A 133 -8.99 -5.77 -1.08
C PRO A 133 -7.46 -5.72 -1.05
N VAL A 134 -6.83 -6.88 -0.89
CA VAL A 134 -5.37 -7.04 -0.88
C VAL A 134 -5.00 -8.30 -1.66
N SER A 135 -4.49 -8.12 -2.88
CA SER A 135 -4.03 -9.25 -3.70
C SER A 135 -2.85 -9.97 -3.06
N ALA A 136 -2.65 -11.25 -3.37
CA ALA A 136 -1.44 -11.98 -3.04
C ALA A 136 -0.19 -11.23 -3.53
N ALA A 137 0.91 -11.37 -2.79
CA ALA A 137 2.21 -10.75 -3.09
C ALA A 137 2.16 -9.23 -3.30
N SER A 138 1.29 -8.54 -2.57
CA SER A 138 1.08 -7.09 -2.73
C SER A 138 0.89 -6.39 -1.37
N ALA A 139 0.88 -5.06 -1.42
CA ALA A 139 0.45 -4.26 -0.29
C ALA A 139 -0.58 -3.22 -0.73
N THR A 140 -1.43 -2.84 0.21
CA THR A 140 -2.44 -1.81 0.04
C THR A 140 -2.24 -0.76 1.13
N ILE A 141 -2.18 0.50 0.73
CA ILE A 141 -2.20 1.65 1.63
C ILE A 141 -3.60 2.24 1.55
N VAL A 142 -4.25 2.42 2.70
CA VAL A 142 -5.59 2.98 2.81
C VAL A 142 -5.52 4.25 3.63
N LYS A 143 -6.13 5.32 3.12
CA LYS A 143 -6.31 6.59 3.82
C LYS A 143 -7.78 6.72 4.17
N ILE A 144 -8.10 6.77 5.45
CA ILE A 144 -9.46 6.93 5.96
C ILE A 144 -9.55 8.31 6.57
N ARG A 145 -10.37 9.18 5.99
CA ARG A 145 -10.71 10.46 6.62
C ARG A 145 -11.70 10.19 7.75
N LEU A 146 -11.33 10.58 8.96
CA LEU A 146 -12.17 10.47 10.14
C LEU A 146 -13.14 11.67 10.18
N PRO A 147 -14.37 11.50 10.70
CA PRO A 147 -15.27 12.63 10.94
C PRO A 147 -14.59 13.67 11.84
N GLY A 148 -14.82 14.95 11.56
CA GLY A 148 -14.47 16.01 12.50
C GLY A 148 -15.38 15.92 13.73
N ASP A 149 -14.85 16.29 14.89
CA ASP A 149 -15.64 16.51 16.11
C ASP A 149 -16.68 17.62 15.91
#